data_AF-A0A9E5X7W9-F1
#
_entry.id   AF-A0A9E5X7W9-F1
#
_cell.length_a   1.000
_cell.length_b   1.000
_cell.length_c   1.000
_cell.angle_alpha   90.00
_cell.angle_beta   90.00
_cell.angle_gamma   90.00
#
_symmetry.space_group_name_H-M   'P 1'
#
loop_
_entity.id
_entity.type
_entity.pdbx_description
1 polymer ?
#
loop_
_entity_poly.entity_id
_entity_poly.type
_entity_poly.pdbx_seq_one_letter_code
_entity_poly.pdbx_strand_id
1 'polypeptide(L)' 'MNCDDLDALLPELLDGQVSKEERDAALEHLATCNDCRIVVDDLEHINRLYREHGRMHLTDETRERLRRLLEM' A
#
# COMPACT_ATOMS: atom_id res chain seq x y z
N MET A 1 2.11 20.69 2.63
CA MET A 1 3.27 19.78 2.73
C MET A 1 4.13 19.89 1.49
N ASN A 2 5.42 19.58 1.58
CA ASN A 2 6.33 19.46 0.44
C ASN A 2 6.38 18.01 -0.10
N CYS A 3 7.19 17.75 -1.14
CA CYS A 3 7.30 16.41 -1.74
C CYS A 3 7.91 15.37 -0.78
N ASP A 4 8.92 15.75 0.00
CA ASP A 4 9.59 14.86 0.95
C ASP A 4 8.65 14.47 2.11
N ASP A 5 7.86 15.44 2.59
CA ASP A 5 6.81 15.21 3.60
C ASP A 5 5.76 14.21 3.07
N LEU A 6 5.37 14.34 1.80
CA LEU A 6 4.39 13.45 1.19
C LEU A 6 4.97 12.05 0.99
N ASP A 7 6.20 11.93 0.49
CA ASP A 7 6.90 10.65 0.30
C ASP A 7 6.99 9.87 1.62
N ALA A 8 7.32 10.56 2.71
CA ALA A 8 7.35 9.97 4.04
C ALA A 8 5.98 9.51 4.55
N LEU A 9 4.88 10.14 4.10
CA LEU A 9 3.50 9.83 4.48
C LEU A 9 2.86 8.76 3.59
N LEU A 10 3.47 8.41 2.45
CA LEU A 10 2.89 7.47 1.46
C LEU A 10 2.52 6.11 2.05
N PRO A 11 3.34 5.44 2.89
CA PRO A 11 2.99 4.13 3.44
C PRO A 11 1.68 4.19 4.23
N GLU A 12 1.56 5.11 5.18
CA GLU A 12 0.37 5.30 6.00
C GLU A 12 -0.82 5.75 5.15
N LEU A 13 -0.60 6.62 4.16
CA LEU A 13 -1.64 7.12 3.26
C LEU A 13 -2.27 5.97 2.45
N LEU A 14 -1.44 5.09 1.88
CA LEU A 14 -1.87 3.94 1.07
C LEU A 14 -2.58 2.86 1.90
N ASP A 15 -2.15 2.67 3.14
CA ASP A 15 -2.80 1.76 4.09
C ASP A 15 -4.05 2.37 4.74
N GLY A 16 -4.35 3.64 4.46
CA GLY A 16 -5.50 4.36 5.00
C GLY A 16 -5.39 4.70 6.48
N GLN A 17 -4.16 4.72 7.02
CA GLN A 17 -3.82 4.96 8.42
C GLN A 17 -3.47 6.41 8.75
N VAL A 18 -3.83 7.35 7.87
CA VAL A 18 -3.65 8.79 8.08
C VAL A 18 -4.87 9.45 8.71
N SER A 19 -4.64 10.51 9.48
CA SER A 19 -5.66 11.42 9.96
C SER A 19 -6.36 12.15 8.80
N LYS A 20 -7.46 12.85 9.13
CA LYS A 20 -8.18 13.65 8.12
C LYS A 20 -7.32 14.83 7.67
N GLU A 21 -6.63 15.47 8.59
CA GLU A 21 -5.77 16.62 8.34
C GLU A 21 -4.60 16.26 7.40
N GLU A 22 -3.96 15.12 7.66
CA GLU A 22 -2.89 14.58 6.80
C GLU A 22 -3.41 14.24 5.40
N ARG A 23 -4.58 13.61 5.33
CA ARG A 23 -5.23 13.29 4.06
C ARG A 23 -5.54 14.55 3.25
N ASP A 24 -6.13 15.56 3.87
CA ASP A 24 -6.51 16.80 3.20
C ASP A 24 -5.24 17.53 2.68
N ALA A 25 -4.17 17.58 3.47
CA ALA A 25 -2.89 18.17 3.07
C ALA A 25 -2.20 17.39 1.92
N ALA A 26 -2.29 16.06 1.92
CA ALA A 26 -1.78 15.22 0.84
C ALA A 26 -2.56 15.46 -0.47
N LEU A 27 -3.90 15.53 -0.40
CA LEU A 27 -4.75 15.81 -1.55
C LEU A 27 -4.46 17.20 -2.15
N GLU A 28 -4.25 18.21 -1.32
CA GLU A 28 -3.84 19.55 -1.77
C GLU A 28 -2.50 19.51 -2.52
N HIS A 29 -1.52 18.75 -2.02
CA HIS A 29 -0.25 18.60 -2.69
C HIS A 29 -0.38 17.85 -4.02
N LEU A 30 -1.10 16.73 -4.05
CA LEU A 30 -1.33 15.93 -5.26
C LEU A 30 -2.09 16.68 -6.36
N ALA A 31 -2.90 17.67 -5.98
CA ALA A 31 -3.58 18.54 -6.94
C ALA A 31 -2.61 19.49 -7.68
N THR A 32 -1.43 19.76 -7.11
CA THR A 32 -0.49 20.77 -7.63
C THR A 32 0.86 20.20 -8.07
N CYS A 33 1.23 19.00 -7.60
CA CYS A 33 2.48 18.34 -7.93
C CYS A 33 2.26 17.12 -8.84
N ASN A 34 2.70 17.23 -10.11
CA ASN A 34 2.56 16.14 -11.07
C ASN A 34 3.44 14.94 -10.73
N ASP A 35 4.66 15.16 -10.22
CA ASP A 35 5.62 14.09 -9.96
C ASP A 35 5.13 13.19 -8.81
N CYS A 36 4.64 13.78 -7.73
CA CYS A 36 4.04 13.04 -6.63
C CYS A 36 2.77 12.29 -7.05
N ARG A 37 1.98 12.85 -7.97
CA ARG A 37 0.81 12.14 -8.53
C ARG A 37 1.22 10.87 -9.27
N ILE A 38 2.25 10.95 -10.11
CA ILE A 38 2.79 9.78 -10.83
C ILE A 38 3.22 8.70 -9.83
N VAL A 39 3.95 9.09 -8.78
CA VAL A 39 4.41 8.14 -7.74
C VAL A 39 3.23 7.45 -7.04
N VAL A 40 2.22 8.21 -6.63
CA VAL A 40 1.02 7.63 -5.99
C VAL A 40 0.28 6.69 -6.94
N ASP A 41 0.07 7.10 -8.19
CA ASP A 41 -0.61 6.29 -9.20
C ASP A 41 0.13 4.96 -9.46
N ASP A 42 1.47 5.00 -9.56
CA ASP A 42 2.31 3.81 -9.73
C ASP A 42 2.23 2.87 -8.52
N LEU A 43 2.25 3.41 -7.30
CA LEU A 43 2.12 2.62 -6.08
C LEU A 43 0.74 1.95 -5.96
N GLU A 44 -0.34 2.66 -6.29
CA GLU A 44 -1.68 2.08 -6.35
C GLU A 44 -1.78 0.99 -7.43
N HIS A 45 -1.14 1.19 -8.58
CA HIS A 45 -1.08 0.19 -9.64
C HIS A 45 -0.39 -1.09 -9.14
N ILE A 46 0.77 -0.96 -8.50
CA ILE A 46 1.50 -2.09 -7.92
C ILE A 46 0.65 -2.81 -6.86
N ASN A 47 -0.01 -2.07 -5.96
CA ASN A 47 -0.87 -2.65 -4.92
C ASN A 47 -2.01 -3.46 -5.54
N ARG A 48 -2.62 -2.95 -6.61
CA ARG A 48 -3.67 -3.65 -7.37
C ARG A 48 -3.16 -4.96 -7.96
N LEU A 49 -1.99 -4.96 -8.61
CA LEU A 49 -1.39 -6.18 -9.16
C LEU A 49 -1.14 -7.24 -8.08
N TYR A 50 -0.64 -6.84 -6.90
CA TYR A 50 -0.48 -7.76 -5.77
C TYR A 50 -1.81 -8.33 -5.28
N ARG A 51 -2.88 -7.55 -5.22
CA ARG A 51 -4.20 -8.05 -4.81
C ARG A 51 -4.79 -9.03 -5.81
N GLU A 52 -4.59 -8.78 -7.10
CA GLU A 52 -5.11 -9.61 -8.19
C GLU A 52 -4.32 -10.91 -8.38
N HIS A 53 -3.00 -10.83 -8.34
CA HIS A 53 -2.10 -11.94 -8.70
C HIS A 53 -1.30 -12.50 -7.53
N GLY A 54 -1.14 -11.76 -6.43
CA GLY A 54 -0.31 -12.15 -5.28
C GLY A 54 -0.95 -13.17 -4.35
N ARG A 55 -2.21 -13.58 -4.59
CA ARG A 55 -2.85 -14.65 -3.83
C ARG A 55 -2.33 -16.01 -4.27
N MET A 56 -1.35 -16.54 -3.54
CA MET A 56 -0.97 -17.93 -3.68
C MET A 56 -2.09 -18.83 -3.13
N HIS A 57 -2.64 -19.68 -3.99
CA HIS A 57 -3.57 -20.71 -3.55
C HIS A 57 -2.79 -21.86 -2.92
N LEU A 58 -2.72 -21.89 -1.59
CA LEU A 58 -2.19 -23.05 -0.87
C LEU A 58 -3.17 -24.21 -0.99
N THR A 59 -2.70 -25.35 -1.48
CA THR A 59 -3.45 -26.61 -1.44
C THR A 59 -3.67 -27.03 0.02
N ASP A 60 -4.70 -27.83 0.26
CA ASP A 60 -5.00 -28.32 1.61
C ASP A 60 -3.82 -29.11 2.21
N GLU A 61 -3.12 -29.90 1.39
CA GLU A 61 -1.90 -30.60 1.79
C GLU A 61 -0.80 -29.64 2.25
N THR A 62 -0.59 -28.54 1.50
CA THR A 62 0.43 -27.54 1.85
C THR A 62 0.06 -26.79 3.12
N ARG A 63 -1.23 -26.47 3.32
CA ARG A 63 -1.72 -25.84 4.56
C ARG A 63 -1.51 -26.74 5.76
N GLU A 64 -1.83 -28.03 5.64
CA GLU A 64 -1.69 -29.00 6.72
C GLU A 64 -0.21 -29.25 7.08
N ARG A 65 0.67 -29.22 6.08
CA ARG A 65 2.11 -29.31 6.29
C ARG A 65 2.67 -28.05 6.98
N LEU A 66 2.19 -26.86 6.61
CA LEU A 66 2.57 -25.59 7.26
C LEU A 66 2.08 -25.52 8.70
N ARG A 67 0.82 -25.91 8.97
CA ARG A 67 0.25 -25.93 10.33
C ARG A 67 1.11 -26.76 11.28
N ARG A 68 1.49 -27.98 10.87
CA ARG A 68 2.34 -28.87 11.67
C ARG A 68 3.74 -28.32 11.97
N LEU A 69 4.28 -27.45 11.10
CA LEU A 69 5.59 -26.82 11.30
C LEU A 69 5.54 -25.61 12.23
N LEU A 70 4.40 -24.90 12.27
CA LEU A 70 4.22 -23.67 13.04
C LEU A 70 3.65 -23.92 14.45
N GLU A 71 3.03 -25.09 14.69
CA GLU A 71 2.51 -25.53 16.00
C GLU A 71 3.55 -26.32 16.83
N MET A 72 4.84 -26.09 16.60
CA MET A 72 5.94 -26.63 17.42
C MET A 72 6.29 -25.68 18.56
#